data_AF-A0A357IZA3-F1
#
_entry.id   AF-A0A357IZA3-F1
#
_cell.length_a   1.000
_cell.length_b   1.000
_cell.length_c   1.000
_cell.angle_alpha   90.00
_cell.angle_beta   90.00
_cell.angle_gamma   90.00
#
_symmetry.space_group_name_H-M   'P 1'
#
loop_
_entity.id
_entity.type
_entity.pdbx_description
1 polymer ?
#
loop_
_entity_poly.entity_id
_entity_poly.type
_entity_poly.pdbx_seq_one_letter_code
_entity_poly.pdbx_strand_id
1 'polypeptide(L)'
;MKLNEKLQNWVEAGLISAAQATSIQEFESERGSRPYAMYSFVILGVAVISVGLISLIAANWEFIPDSIKLLGDFLILAGTGTAMYYFRDRFLFYALSVFYSLFILASIGLISQIFHTSGQLYEAVGLALLLTAPLMLMQKGRFLTHLWLLGFCFVFLNATYDHFEFENEFELNLVHMLSLGSTLLLISLFFRNQEATAEVHSRATLFWALAALTFAAFTFSFLDFDAEDVRDSGVELGVLVPSILLVCCAAYSFFMLPRTLSRRIMVLITFGLLYSLVFFSLFVYPVGDKSIYLALLFILLSMAAAITFFDYRFVFDFFLVMAGIRFLIVYFEVFEDLATTGIGLIVAGLVIIGGVVLYARSRGKIQAYLEERLK
;
A
#
# COMPACT_ATOMS: atom_id res chain seq x y z
N MET A 1 25.83 4.94 -10.00
CA MET A 1 26.87 5.19 -11.01
C MET A 1 26.98 6.68 -11.24
N LYS A 2 28.19 7.20 -11.14
CA LYS A 2 28.52 8.60 -11.46
C LYS A 2 28.43 8.79 -12.98
N LEU A 3 28.13 10.01 -13.44
CA LEU A 3 27.95 10.32 -14.87
C LEU A 3 29.14 9.84 -15.73
N ASN A 4 30.36 10.01 -15.23
CA ASN A 4 31.59 9.59 -15.92
C ASN A 4 31.65 8.09 -16.17
N GLU A 5 31.23 7.25 -15.22
CA GLU A 5 31.20 5.79 -15.39
C GLU A 5 30.18 5.37 -16.45
N LYS A 6 29.04 6.08 -16.55
CA LYS A 6 28.04 5.82 -17.60
C LYS A 6 28.54 6.21 -18.98
N LEU A 7 29.16 7.39 -19.09
CA LEU A 7 29.74 7.86 -20.35
C LEU A 7 30.83 6.92 -20.84
N GLN A 8 31.71 6.47 -19.94
CA GLN A 8 32.74 5.48 -20.27
C GLN A 8 32.12 4.16 -20.75
N ASN A 9 31.14 3.61 -20.05
CA ASN A 9 30.45 2.39 -20.48
C ASN A 9 29.75 2.55 -21.84
N TRP A 10 29.22 3.73 -22.16
CA TRP A 10 28.57 3.99 -23.45
C TRP A 10 29.56 4.14 -24.59
N VAL A 11 30.76 4.69 -24.33
CA VAL A 11 31.86 4.71 -25.29
C VAL A 11 32.39 3.29 -25.52
N GLU A 12 32.61 2.51 -24.46
CA GLU A 12 33.07 1.11 -24.55
C GLU A 12 32.05 0.21 -25.27
N ALA A 13 30.75 0.48 -25.10
CA ALA A 13 29.67 -0.21 -25.81
C ALA A 13 29.47 0.29 -27.26
N GLY A 14 30.23 1.29 -27.72
CA GLY A 14 30.12 1.86 -29.06
C GLY A 14 28.83 2.63 -29.34
N LEU A 15 28.09 3.02 -28.29
CA LEU A 15 26.83 3.75 -28.40
C LEU A 15 27.04 5.24 -28.71
N ILE A 16 28.18 5.80 -28.26
CA ILE A 16 28.57 7.19 -28.49
C ILE A 16 30.08 7.27 -28.75
N SER A 17 30.52 8.30 -29.48
CA SER A 17 31.94 8.59 -29.66
C SER A 17 32.55 9.28 -28.44
N ALA A 18 33.87 9.21 -28.31
CA ALA A 18 34.59 9.95 -27.25
C ALA A 18 34.32 11.46 -27.30
N ALA A 19 34.19 12.03 -28.51
CA ALA A 19 33.85 13.44 -28.68
C ALA A 19 32.42 13.76 -28.20
N GLN A 20 31.45 12.88 -28.47
CA GLN A 20 30.08 13.03 -27.95
C GLN A 20 30.04 12.92 -26.42
N ALA A 21 30.84 12.04 -25.83
CA ALA A 21 30.93 11.93 -24.38
C ALA A 21 31.45 13.22 -23.73
N THR A 22 32.46 13.86 -24.31
CA THR A 22 32.98 15.16 -23.85
C THR A 22 31.90 16.25 -23.95
N SER A 23 31.20 16.37 -25.07
CA SER A 23 30.13 17.37 -25.22
C SER A 23 28.96 17.16 -24.26
N ILE A 24 28.59 15.91 -23.96
CA ILE A 24 27.55 15.60 -22.96
C ILE A 24 28.04 15.97 -21.56
N GLN A 25 29.31 15.69 -21.25
CA GLN A 25 29.89 16.04 -19.97
C GLN A 25 29.94 17.55 -19.75
N GLU A 26 30.33 18.31 -20.77
CA GLU A 26 30.31 19.78 -20.76
C GLU A 26 28.88 20.31 -20.57
N PHE A 27 27.91 19.81 -21.34
CA PHE A 27 26.50 20.20 -21.23
C PHE A 27 25.90 19.95 -19.83
N GLU A 28 26.19 18.79 -19.23
CA GLU A 28 25.73 18.46 -17.87
C GLU A 28 26.48 19.27 -16.79
N SER A 29 27.75 19.61 -17.03
CA SER A 29 28.54 20.45 -16.11
C SER A 29 28.08 21.91 -16.10
N GLU A 30 27.71 22.47 -17.25
CA GLU A 30 27.17 23.83 -17.39
C GLU A 30 25.80 23.98 -16.71
N ARG A 31 24.98 22.92 -16.71
CA ARG A 31 23.69 22.92 -16.00
C ARG A 31 23.83 22.82 -14.48
N GLY A 32 25.04 22.53 -13.99
CA GLY A 32 25.37 22.40 -12.58
C GLY A 32 24.63 21.22 -11.93
N SER A 33 25.31 20.51 -11.03
CA SER A 33 24.58 19.70 -10.06
C SER A 33 23.59 20.63 -9.37
N ARG A 34 22.27 20.40 -9.53
CA ARG A 34 21.25 21.11 -8.74
C ARG A 34 21.77 21.17 -7.31
N PRO A 35 21.98 22.35 -6.72
CA PRO A 35 22.71 22.46 -5.46
C PRO A 35 21.79 21.92 -4.35
N TYR A 36 21.76 20.60 -4.21
CA TYR A 36 20.91 19.90 -3.25
C TYR A 36 21.18 20.43 -1.84
N ALA A 37 22.44 20.75 -1.52
CA ALA A 37 22.81 21.44 -0.28
C ALA A 37 22.11 22.79 -0.12
N MET A 38 22.04 23.63 -1.17
CA MET A 38 21.34 24.91 -1.12
C MET A 38 19.83 24.72 -0.92
N TYR A 39 19.21 23.77 -1.62
CA TYR A 39 17.80 23.43 -1.38
C TYR A 39 17.58 22.91 0.04
N SER A 40 18.49 22.11 0.58
CA SER A 40 18.45 21.65 1.97
C SER A 40 18.55 22.81 2.96
N PHE A 41 19.44 23.78 2.75
CA PHE A 41 19.55 24.97 3.60
C PHE A 41 18.31 25.88 3.50
N VAL A 42 17.70 26.01 2.31
CA VAL A 42 16.46 26.77 2.13
C VAL A 42 15.30 26.07 2.85
N ILE A 43 15.12 24.76 2.66
CA ILE A 43 14.08 23.98 3.34
C ILE A 43 14.29 24.05 4.86
N LEU A 44 15.52 23.91 5.34
CA LEU A 44 15.86 24.04 6.76
C LEU A 44 15.53 25.45 7.28
N GLY A 45 15.92 26.50 6.55
CA GLY A 45 15.60 27.88 6.91
C GLY A 45 14.10 28.13 7.01
N VAL A 46 13.33 27.66 6.02
CA VAL A 46 11.86 27.73 6.03
C VAL A 46 11.27 26.96 7.21
N ALA A 47 11.81 25.78 7.52
CA ALA A 47 11.36 24.97 8.66
C ALA A 47 11.63 25.69 9.99
N VAL A 48 12.83 26.25 10.18
CA VAL A 48 13.19 27.01 11.39
C VAL A 48 12.32 28.25 11.55
N ILE A 49 12.07 29.01 10.46
CA ILE A 49 11.16 30.16 10.49
C ILE A 49 9.73 29.73 10.84
N SER A 50 9.24 28.65 10.23
CA SER A 50 7.91 28.11 10.50
C SER A 50 7.76 27.69 11.95
N VAL A 51 8.75 26.95 12.48
CA VAL A 51 8.78 26.55 13.90
C VAL A 51 8.84 27.78 14.81
N GLY A 52 9.70 28.75 14.53
CA GLY A 52 9.78 29.98 15.31
C GLY A 52 8.48 30.78 15.33
N LEU A 53 7.77 30.86 14.20
CA LEU A 53 6.46 31.51 14.11
C LEU A 53 5.40 30.76 14.92
N ILE A 54 5.34 29.42 14.78
CA ILE A 54 4.44 28.57 15.57
C ILE A 54 4.74 28.73 17.06
N SER A 55 6.02 28.74 17.46
CA SER A 55 6.44 28.94 18.84
C SER A 55 6.06 30.33 19.38
N LEU A 56 6.18 31.39 18.58
CA LEU A 56 5.76 32.73 19.00
C LEU A 56 4.24 32.81 19.20
N ILE A 57 3.47 32.21 18.29
CA ILE A 57 2.01 32.10 18.42
C ILE A 57 1.65 31.29 19.67
N ALA A 58 2.29 30.14 19.88
CA ALA A 58 2.08 29.27 21.03
C ALA A 58 2.42 29.98 22.36
N ALA A 59 3.51 30.76 22.40
CA ALA A 59 3.90 31.53 23.58
C ALA A 59 2.90 32.62 23.97
N ASN A 60 2.08 33.08 23.02
CA ASN A 60 1.05 34.10 23.25
C ASN A 60 -0.37 33.52 23.18
N TRP A 61 -0.51 32.18 23.17
CA TRP A 61 -1.77 31.50 22.84
C TRP A 61 -2.94 31.88 23.75
N GLU A 62 -2.65 32.04 25.05
CA GLU A 62 -3.64 32.41 26.07
C GLU A 62 -4.14 33.85 25.92
N PHE A 63 -3.32 34.75 25.33
CA PHE A 63 -3.67 36.16 25.13
C PHE A 63 -4.47 36.40 23.85
N ILE A 64 -4.51 35.44 22.93
CA ILE A 64 -5.26 35.56 21.68
C ILE A 64 -6.72 35.18 21.95
N PRO A 65 -7.70 36.08 21.75
CA PRO A 65 -9.11 35.75 21.89
C PRO A 65 -9.53 34.65 20.90
N ASP A 66 -10.43 33.77 21.33
CA ASP A 66 -10.86 32.62 20.53
C ASP A 66 -11.51 33.01 19.20
N SER A 67 -12.24 34.14 19.16
CA SER A 67 -12.78 34.70 17.92
C SER A 67 -11.70 35.08 16.91
N ILE A 68 -10.53 35.57 17.38
CA ILE A 68 -9.39 35.91 16.52
C ILE A 68 -8.71 34.63 16.01
N LYS A 69 -8.58 33.60 16.86
CA LYS A 69 -8.06 32.28 16.46
C LYS A 69 -8.91 31.70 15.32
N LEU A 70 -10.23 31.66 15.51
CA LEU A 70 -11.18 31.15 14.50
C LEU A 70 -11.21 32.01 13.23
N LEU A 71 -11.20 33.34 13.36
CA LEU A 71 -11.13 34.23 12.20
C LEU A 71 -9.87 33.98 11.38
N GLY A 72 -8.71 33.86 12.04
CA GLY A 72 -7.44 33.55 11.38
C GLY A 72 -7.48 32.19 10.66
N ASP A 73 -8.02 31.17 11.32
CA ASP A 73 -8.19 29.83 10.77
C ASP A 73 -9.04 29.84 9.48
N PHE A 74 -10.24 30.43 9.52
CA PHE A 74 -11.11 30.51 8.35
C PHE A 74 -10.53 31.40 7.23
N LEU A 75 -9.79 32.46 7.56
CA LEU A 75 -9.10 33.28 6.56
C LEU A 75 -7.99 32.50 5.84
N ILE A 76 -7.25 31.66 6.55
CA ILE A 76 -6.23 30.78 5.95
C ILE A 76 -6.89 29.74 5.04
N LEU A 77 -7.98 29.10 5.49
CA LEU A 77 -8.74 28.16 4.66
C LEU A 77 -9.27 28.82 3.39
N ALA A 78 -9.95 29.98 3.52
CA ALA A 78 -10.50 30.72 2.39
C ALA A 78 -9.41 31.21 1.43
N GLY A 79 -8.31 31.73 1.97
CA GLY A 79 -7.16 32.18 1.17
C GLY A 79 -6.51 31.02 0.40
N THR A 80 -6.34 29.87 1.05
CA THR A 80 -5.77 28.66 0.43
C THR A 80 -6.71 28.12 -0.65
N GLY A 81 -8.01 28.00 -0.38
CA GLY A 81 -8.99 27.56 -1.38
C GLY A 81 -9.06 28.50 -2.59
N THR A 82 -8.99 29.81 -2.35
CA THR A 82 -8.92 30.82 -3.42
C THR A 82 -7.63 30.67 -4.25
N ALA A 83 -6.48 30.47 -3.59
CA ALA A 83 -5.21 30.24 -4.28
C ALA A 83 -5.24 28.96 -5.11
N MET A 84 -5.86 27.88 -4.61
CA MET A 84 -6.04 26.64 -5.36
C MET A 84 -6.84 26.86 -6.65
N TYR A 85 -7.89 27.70 -6.61
CA TYR A 85 -8.68 28.04 -7.79
C TYR A 85 -7.84 28.78 -8.85
N TYR A 86 -7.07 29.79 -8.44
CA TYR A 86 -6.23 30.57 -9.37
C TYR A 86 -5.02 29.79 -9.92
N PHE A 87 -4.46 28.87 -9.13
CA PHE A 87 -3.25 28.12 -9.49
C PHE A 87 -3.51 26.69 -9.94
N ARG A 88 -4.76 26.33 -10.29
CA ARG A 88 -5.20 24.96 -10.62
C ARG A 88 -4.35 24.22 -11.67
N ASP A 89 -3.75 24.95 -12.61
CA ASP A 89 -2.94 24.39 -13.69
C ASP A 89 -1.42 24.38 -13.38
N ARG A 90 -1.04 24.75 -12.16
CA ARG A 90 0.38 24.81 -11.72
C ARG A 90 0.69 23.75 -10.68
N PHE A 91 1.97 23.40 -10.57
CA PHE A 91 2.47 22.52 -9.50
C PHE A 91 2.04 22.98 -8.10
N LEU A 92 1.91 24.30 -7.90
CA LEU A 92 1.48 24.91 -6.65
C LEU A 92 0.10 24.42 -6.18
N PHE A 93 -0.81 24.06 -7.10
CA PHE A 93 -2.11 23.46 -6.74
C PHE A 93 -1.96 22.22 -5.87
N TYR A 94 -1.02 21.32 -6.18
CA TYR A 94 -0.82 20.09 -5.41
C TYR A 94 -0.30 20.38 -4.00
N ALA A 95 0.65 21.32 -3.87
CA ALA A 95 1.18 21.73 -2.58
C ALA A 95 0.08 22.40 -1.72
N LEU A 96 -0.71 23.28 -2.32
CA LEU A 96 -1.84 23.92 -1.65
C LEU A 96 -2.93 22.91 -1.26
N SER A 97 -3.20 21.89 -2.10
CA SER A 97 -4.18 20.85 -1.79
C SER A 97 -3.75 20.01 -0.58
N VAL A 98 -2.47 19.65 -0.49
CA VAL A 98 -1.92 18.95 0.67
C VAL A 98 -2.02 19.82 1.93
N PHE A 99 -1.60 21.09 1.83
CA PHE A 99 -1.69 22.02 2.94
C PHE A 99 -3.14 22.20 3.39
N TYR A 100 -4.07 22.41 2.47
CA TYR A 100 -5.50 22.56 2.75
C TYR A 100 -6.07 21.34 3.48
N SER A 101 -5.76 20.13 3.01
CA SER A 101 -6.24 18.89 3.66
C SER A 101 -5.70 18.72 5.08
N LEU A 102 -4.41 19.01 5.32
CA LEU A 102 -3.82 18.96 6.65
C LEU A 102 -4.34 20.08 7.55
N PHE A 103 -4.56 21.27 6.99
CA PHE A 103 -5.05 22.43 7.73
C PHE A 103 -6.51 22.28 8.13
N ILE A 104 -7.35 21.57 7.36
CA ILE A 104 -8.70 21.16 7.81
C ILE A 104 -8.62 20.32 9.09
N LEU A 105 -7.69 19.36 9.17
CA LEU A 105 -7.53 18.55 10.39
C LEU A 105 -7.04 19.41 11.57
N ALA A 106 -6.12 20.35 11.32
CA ALA A 106 -5.68 21.30 12.33
C ALA A 106 -6.81 22.23 12.81
N SER A 107 -7.66 22.69 11.90
CA SER A 107 -8.85 23.51 12.17
C SER A 107 -9.85 22.76 13.06
N ILE A 108 -10.11 21.48 12.77
CA ILE A 108 -10.95 20.63 13.63
C ILE A 108 -10.34 20.53 15.04
N GLY A 109 -9.02 20.34 15.16
CA GLY A 109 -8.32 20.32 16.44
C GLY A 109 -8.42 21.65 17.21
N LEU A 110 -8.28 22.78 16.51
CA LEU A 110 -8.40 24.12 17.09
C LEU A 110 -9.82 24.38 17.61
N ILE A 111 -10.83 24.08 16.79
CA ILE A 111 -12.25 24.21 17.17
C ILE A 111 -12.53 23.32 18.38
N SER A 112 -12.04 22.08 18.37
CA SER A 112 -12.21 21.14 19.48
C SER A 112 -11.60 21.67 20.78
N GLN A 113 -10.41 22.28 20.71
CA GLN A 113 -9.76 22.91 21.86
C GLN A 113 -10.57 24.11 22.41
N ILE A 114 -11.04 25.01 21.54
CA ILE A 114 -11.78 26.21 21.94
C ILE A 114 -13.12 25.85 22.61
N PHE A 115 -13.85 24.92 22.01
CA PHE A 115 -15.17 24.50 22.51
C PHE A 115 -15.10 23.35 23.53
N HIS A 116 -13.89 22.90 23.90
CA HIS A 116 -13.65 21.81 24.84
C HIS A 116 -14.44 20.53 24.50
N THR A 117 -14.57 20.21 23.20
CA THR A 117 -15.28 19.02 22.77
C THR A 117 -14.42 17.79 22.95
N SER A 118 -14.96 16.75 23.57
CA SER A 118 -14.35 15.42 23.60
C SER A 118 -14.74 14.63 22.35
N GLY A 119 -13.78 13.95 21.74
CA GLY A 119 -14.02 13.06 20.61
C GLY A 119 -12.80 12.18 20.36
N GLN A 120 -13.01 11.07 19.67
CA GLN A 120 -11.92 10.17 19.32
C GLN A 120 -11.13 10.70 18.12
N LEU A 121 -9.85 10.36 18.02
CA LEU A 121 -9.01 10.83 16.93
C LEU A 121 -9.54 10.41 15.55
N TYR A 122 -10.09 9.20 15.42
CA TYR A 122 -10.64 8.72 14.15
C TYR A 122 -11.90 9.48 13.72
N GLU A 123 -12.68 10.02 14.66
CA GLU A 123 -13.86 10.84 14.33
C GLU A 123 -13.42 12.18 13.71
N ALA A 124 -12.40 12.80 14.30
CA ALA A 124 -11.81 14.04 13.77
C ALA A 124 -11.16 13.83 12.39
N VAL A 125 -10.40 12.74 12.23
CA VAL A 125 -9.84 12.36 10.92
C VAL A 125 -10.95 12.04 9.93
N GLY A 126 -12.02 11.35 10.35
CA GLY A 126 -13.17 11.01 9.52
C GLY A 126 -13.88 12.26 8.99
N LEU A 127 -14.11 13.25 9.84
CA LEU A 127 -14.66 14.55 9.43
C LEU A 127 -13.73 15.26 8.44
N ALA A 128 -12.41 15.26 8.68
CA ALA A 128 -11.43 15.85 7.76
C ALA A 128 -11.44 15.16 6.38
N LEU A 129 -11.54 13.83 6.35
CA LEU A 129 -11.64 13.06 5.11
C LEU A 129 -12.93 13.37 4.35
N LEU A 130 -14.06 13.49 5.06
CA LEU A 130 -15.35 13.85 4.48
C LEU A 130 -15.29 15.24 3.81
N LEU A 131 -14.76 16.24 4.53
CA LEU A 131 -14.64 17.61 4.02
C LEU A 131 -13.66 17.71 2.85
N THR A 132 -12.67 16.82 2.77
CA THR A 132 -11.67 16.79 1.69
C THR A 132 -12.00 15.81 0.56
N ALA A 133 -13.05 14.99 0.68
CA ALA A 133 -13.41 13.99 -0.32
C ALA A 133 -13.67 14.57 -1.72
N PRO A 134 -14.38 15.71 -1.90
CA PRO A 134 -14.55 16.29 -3.23
C PRO A 134 -13.22 16.68 -3.88
N LEU A 135 -12.30 17.26 -3.09
CA LEU A 135 -10.96 17.60 -3.55
C LEU A 135 -10.20 16.34 -3.99
N MET A 136 -10.32 15.24 -3.23
CA MET A 136 -9.67 13.97 -3.59
C MET A 136 -10.15 13.41 -4.91
N LEU A 137 -11.44 13.50 -5.21
CA LEU A 137 -12.00 12.98 -6.46
C LEU A 137 -11.59 13.84 -7.67
N MET A 138 -11.22 15.11 -7.47
CA MET A 138 -10.85 16.03 -8.54
C MET A 138 -9.34 16.08 -8.82
N GLN A 139 -8.51 15.83 -7.80
CA GLN A 139 -7.06 16.01 -7.86
C GLN A 139 -6.31 14.77 -8.37
N LYS A 140 -5.25 14.98 -9.15
CA LYS A 140 -4.46 13.88 -9.80
C LYS A 140 -3.15 13.54 -9.07
N GLY A 141 -2.90 14.15 -7.92
CA GLY A 141 -1.66 14.06 -7.16
C GLY A 141 -1.58 12.78 -6.35
N ARG A 142 -0.58 11.94 -6.68
CA ARG A 142 -0.38 10.64 -6.01
C ARG A 142 -0.19 10.75 -4.50
N PHE A 143 0.63 11.69 -4.05
CA PHE A 143 0.96 11.85 -2.64
C PHE A 143 -0.30 12.09 -1.79
N LEU A 144 -1.13 13.04 -2.21
CA LEU A 144 -2.35 13.39 -1.50
C LEU A 144 -3.37 12.25 -1.53
N THR A 145 -3.48 11.51 -2.64
CA THR A 145 -4.33 10.31 -2.72
C THR A 145 -3.89 9.24 -1.72
N HIS A 146 -2.59 8.95 -1.61
CA HIS A 146 -2.07 7.98 -0.64
C HIS A 146 -2.26 8.46 0.79
N LEU A 147 -2.05 9.75 1.07
CA LEU A 147 -2.27 10.35 2.39
C LEU A 147 -3.74 10.25 2.82
N TRP A 148 -4.67 10.57 1.92
CA TRP A 148 -6.10 10.45 2.20
C TRP A 148 -6.51 8.99 2.41
N LEU A 149 -5.99 8.06 1.61
CA LEU A 149 -6.25 6.63 1.80
C LEU A 149 -5.66 6.08 3.10
N LEU A 150 -4.50 6.57 3.54
CA LEU A 150 -3.95 6.23 4.85
C LEU A 150 -4.92 6.67 5.98
N GLY A 151 -5.42 7.90 5.91
CA GLY A 151 -6.44 8.38 6.82
C GLY A 151 -7.72 7.54 6.76
N PHE A 152 -8.18 7.19 5.56
CA PHE A 152 -9.36 6.34 5.37
C PHE A 152 -9.18 4.96 5.99
N CYS A 153 -8.03 4.30 5.77
CA CYS A 153 -7.72 3.01 6.40
C CYS A 153 -7.73 3.12 7.93
N PHE A 154 -7.13 4.19 8.49
CA PHE A 154 -7.13 4.45 9.92
C PHE A 154 -8.55 4.62 10.47
N VAL A 155 -9.37 5.46 9.83
CA VAL A 155 -10.76 5.71 10.24
C VAL A 155 -11.61 4.45 10.12
N PHE A 156 -11.49 3.72 9.01
CA PHE A 156 -12.24 2.49 8.79
C PHE A 156 -11.95 1.48 9.90
N LEU A 157 -10.66 1.18 10.15
CA LEU A 157 -10.29 0.16 11.13
C LEU A 157 -10.72 0.52 12.55
N ASN A 158 -10.55 1.77 12.98
CA ASN A 158 -10.96 2.18 14.32
C ASN A 158 -12.49 2.22 14.44
N ALA A 159 -13.20 2.75 13.44
CA ALA A 159 -14.66 2.81 13.49
C ALA A 159 -15.29 1.41 13.46
N THR A 160 -14.73 0.46 12.69
CA THR A 160 -15.22 -0.92 12.69
C THR A 160 -14.85 -1.65 13.97
N TYR A 161 -13.66 -1.39 14.54
CA TYR A 161 -13.26 -1.95 15.82
C TYR A 161 -14.19 -1.49 16.93
N ASP A 162 -14.43 -0.18 17.06
CA ASP A 162 -15.32 0.39 18.08
C ASP A 162 -16.77 -0.11 17.99
N HIS A 163 -17.26 -0.40 16.78
CA HIS A 163 -18.67 -0.76 16.57
C HIS A 163 -18.92 -2.27 16.54
N PHE A 164 -17.91 -3.04 16.18
CA PHE A 164 -17.97 -4.49 15.99
C PHE A 164 -16.76 -5.16 16.66
N GLU A 165 -16.48 -4.78 17.90
CA GLU A 165 -15.37 -5.33 18.68
C GLU A 165 -15.65 -6.81 19.01
N PHE A 166 -14.69 -7.67 18.68
CA PHE A 166 -14.65 -9.03 19.20
C PHE A 166 -13.82 -9.01 20.49
N GLU A 167 -14.50 -8.78 21.63
CA GLU A 167 -13.86 -8.65 22.95
C GLU A 167 -12.99 -9.87 23.29
N ASN A 168 -11.77 -9.61 23.80
CA ASN A 168 -10.75 -10.62 24.16
C ASN A 168 -10.18 -11.45 22.99
N GLU A 169 -10.63 -11.20 21.76
CA GLU A 169 -10.26 -11.98 20.58
C GLU A 169 -9.55 -11.11 19.54
N PHE A 170 -8.33 -10.69 19.86
CA PHE A 170 -7.52 -9.80 19.00
C PHE A 170 -7.39 -10.35 17.57
N GLU A 171 -7.21 -11.66 17.47
CA GLU A 171 -7.02 -12.36 16.20
C GLU A 171 -8.30 -12.30 15.33
N LEU A 172 -9.49 -12.26 15.93
CA LEU A 172 -10.77 -12.17 15.22
C LEU A 172 -11.04 -10.77 14.66
N ASN A 173 -10.43 -9.74 15.24
CA ASN A 173 -10.50 -8.37 14.71
C ASN A 173 -9.77 -8.20 13.35
N LEU A 174 -9.02 -9.21 12.87
CA LEU A 174 -8.44 -9.23 11.52
C LEU A 174 -9.49 -9.25 10.40
N VAL A 175 -10.73 -9.64 10.72
CA VAL A 175 -11.86 -9.59 9.79
C VAL A 175 -12.16 -8.16 9.32
N HIS A 176 -11.88 -7.15 10.15
CA HIS A 176 -11.98 -5.73 9.76
C HIS A 176 -10.97 -5.38 8.66
N MET A 177 -9.74 -5.89 8.75
CA MET A 177 -8.70 -5.69 7.75
C MET A 177 -9.04 -6.38 6.42
N LEU A 178 -9.66 -7.57 6.46
CA LEU A 178 -10.20 -8.22 5.27
C LEU A 178 -11.32 -7.41 4.63
N SER A 179 -12.23 -6.86 5.44
CA SER A 179 -13.34 -6.04 4.97
C SER A 179 -12.83 -4.76 4.29
N LEU A 180 -11.84 -4.10 4.88
CA LEU A 180 -11.14 -2.97 4.30
C LEU A 180 -10.50 -3.33 2.96
N GLY A 181 -9.69 -4.40 2.93
CA GLY A 181 -8.98 -4.85 1.75
C GLY A 181 -9.91 -5.19 0.58
N SER A 182 -10.98 -5.94 0.85
CA SER A 182 -11.99 -6.32 -0.15
C SER A 182 -12.79 -5.11 -0.67
N THR A 183 -13.12 -4.16 0.21
CA THR A 183 -13.81 -2.92 -0.17
C THR A 183 -12.93 -2.08 -1.09
N LEU A 184 -11.68 -1.85 -0.72
CA LEU A 184 -10.72 -1.08 -1.52
C LEU A 184 -10.44 -1.75 -2.87
N LEU A 185 -10.43 -3.08 -2.91
CA LEU A 185 -10.28 -3.84 -4.15
C LEU A 185 -11.47 -3.63 -5.10
N LEU A 186 -12.69 -3.68 -4.57
CA LEU A 186 -13.89 -3.41 -5.37
C LEU A 186 -13.91 -1.97 -5.90
N ILE A 187 -13.52 -1.00 -5.06
CA ILE A 187 -13.35 0.41 -5.45
C ILE A 187 -12.28 0.55 -6.55
N SER A 188 -11.16 -0.16 -6.43
CA SER A 188 -10.11 -0.17 -7.45
C SER A 188 -10.61 -0.68 -8.81
N LEU A 189 -11.36 -1.78 -8.79
CA LEU A 189 -11.98 -2.37 -9.97
C LEU A 189 -13.01 -1.43 -10.60
N PHE A 190 -13.79 -0.73 -9.79
CA PHE A 190 -14.73 0.29 -10.25
C PHE A 190 -14.02 1.45 -10.96
N PHE A 191 -12.98 2.04 -10.34
CA PHE A 191 -12.22 3.14 -10.94
C PHE A 191 -11.46 2.72 -12.20
N ARG A 192 -11.08 1.45 -12.32
CA ARG A 192 -10.34 0.94 -13.47
C ARG A 192 -11.14 1.01 -14.79
N ASN A 193 -12.47 0.92 -14.70
CA ASN A 193 -13.37 0.96 -15.85
C ASN A 193 -13.84 2.37 -16.21
N GLN A 194 -13.35 3.38 -15.50
CA GLN A 194 -13.63 4.79 -15.79
C GLN A 194 -12.55 5.42 -16.68
N GLU A 195 -12.70 6.71 -17.01
CA GLU A 195 -11.77 7.46 -17.83
C GLU A 195 -10.33 7.43 -17.29
N ALA A 196 -9.34 7.75 -18.15
CA ALA A 196 -7.91 7.73 -17.80
C ALA A 196 -7.55 8.58 -16.57
N THR A 197 -8.38 9.56 -16.19
CA THR A 197 -8.23 10.36 -14.98
C THR A 197 -8.39 9.56 -13.69
N ALA A 198 -9.15 8.46 -13.71
CA ALA A 198 -9.39 7.59 -12.57
C ALA A 198 -8.24 6.59 -12.29
N GLU A 199 -7.25 6.50 -13.19
CA GLU A 199 -6.15 5.54 -13.08
C GLU A 199 -5.33 5.72 -11.80
N VAL A 200 -5.11 6.97 -11.37
CA VAL A 200 -4.39 7.29 -10.13
C VAL A 200 -5.13 6.72 -8.92
N HIS A 201 -6.46 6.88 -8.87
CA HIS A 201 -7.29 6.36 -7.79
C HIS A 201 -7.33 4.84 -7.82
N SER A 202 -7.55 4.23 -8.99
CA SER A 202 -7.56 2.77 -9.15
C SER A 202 -6.25 2.12 -8.67
N ARG A 203 -5.09 2.68 -9.04
CA ARG A 203 -3.78 2.16 -8.62
C ARG A 203 -3.53 2.36 -7.13
N ALA A 204 -3.90 3.51 -6.58
CA ALA A 204 -3.71 3.79 -5.15
C ALA A 204 -4.59 2.88 -4.29
N THR A 205 -5.88 2.72 -4.63
CA THR A 205 -6.78 1.81 -3.91
C THR A 205 -6.38 0.35 -4.09
N LEU A 206 -5.88 -0.05 -5.27
CA LEU A 206 -5.33 -1.40 -5.46
C LEU A 206 -4.15 -1.67 -4.53
N PHE A 207 -3.22 -0.71 -4.42
CA PHE A 207 -2.05 -0.84 -3.55
C PHE A 207 -2.48 -1.07 -2.09
N TRP A 208 -3.37 -0.22 -1.57
CA TRP A 208 -3.85 -0.33 -0.19
C TRP A 208 -4.71 -1.58 0.02
N ALA A 209 -5.51 -2.00 -0.97
CA ALA A 209 -6.24 -3.26 -0.93
C ALA A 209 -5.30 -4.47 -0.81
N LEU A 210 -4.28 -4.54 -1.67
CA LEU A 210 -3.30 -5.63 -1.63
C LEU A 210 -2.49 -5.62 -0.33
N ALA A 211 -2.11 -4.44 0.17
CA ALA A 211 -1.42 -4.31 1.45
C ALA A 211 -2.28 -4.87 2.60
N ALA A 212 -3.55 -4.47 2.68
CA ALA A 212 -4.48 -4.94 3.72
C ALA A 212 -4.75 -6.45 3.62
N LEU A 213 -5.06 -6.96 2.41
CA LEU A 213 -5.34 -8.38 2.20
C LEU A 213 -4.10 -9.26 2.44
N THR A 214 -2.91 -8.83 2.00
CA THR A 214 -1.67 -9.58 2.24
C THR A 214 -1.34 -9.59 3.72
N PHE A 215 -1.47 -8.45 4.41
CA PHE A 215 -1.23 -8.39 5.86
C PHE A 215 -2.18 -9.33 6.60
N ALA A 216 -3.48 -9.25 6.33
CA ALA A 216 -4.46 -10.15 6.92
C ALA A 216 -4.15 -11.62 6.62
N ALA A 217 -3.94 -11.99 5.36
CA ALA A 217 -3.65 -13.37 4.96
C ALA A 217 -2.33 -13.90 5.56
N PHE A 218 -1.32 -13.05 5.68
CA PHE A 218 -0.05 -13.41 6.33
C PHE A 218 -0.30 -13.69 7.81
N THR A 219 -1.00 -12.80 8.52
CA THR A 219 -1.32 -13.00 9.94
C THR A 219 -2.18 -14.25 10.15
N PHE A 220 -3.24 -14.45 9.35
CA PHE A 220 -4.06 -15.68 9.37
C PHE A 220 -3.24 -16.95 9.18
N SER A 221 -2.11 -16.88 8.48
CA SER A 221 -1.25 -18.06 8.30
C SER A 221 -0.52 -18.51 9.57
N PHE A 222 -0.51 -17.69 10.64
CA PHE A 222 0.11 -18.00 11.94
C PHE A 222 -0.89 -18.34 13.04
N LEU A 223 -2.18 -18.12 12.81
CA LEU A 223 -3.17 -18.23 13.88
C LEU A 223 -3.45 -19.69 14.21
N ASP A 224 -3.65 -19.94 15.49
CA ASP A 224 -3.97 -21.24 16.06
C ASP A 224 -5.19 -21.10 16.97
N PHE A 225 -6.35 -20.84 16.36
CA PHE A 225 -7.61 -20.73 17.10
C PHE A 225 -8.07 -22.10 17.60
N ASP A 226 -8.59 -22.17 18.83
CA ASP A 226 -9.41 -23.28 19.27
C ASP A 226 -10.87 -23.09 18.84
N ALA A 227 -11.53 -24.21 18.49
CA ALA A 227 -12.85 -24.17 17.86
C ALA A 227 -13.97 -23.65 18.79
N GLU A 228 -13.72 -23.63 20.10
CA GLU A 228 -14.64 -23.10 21.12
C GLU A 228 -14.64 -21.57 21.09
N ASP A 229 -13.48 -20.94 20.87
CA ASP A 229 -13.29 -19.47 20.85
C ASP A 229 -14.01 -18.80 19.66
N VAL A 230 -14.10 -19.48 18.51
CA VAL A 230 -14.70 -18.89 17.29
C VAL A 230 -16.23 -18.98 17.26
N ARG A 231 -16.82 -20.01 17.89
CA ARG A 231 -18.29 -20.20 17.83
C ARG A 231 -19.04 -19.26 18.77
N ASP A 232 -18.44 -18.94 19.91
CA ASP A 232 -19.08 -18.10 20.93
C ASP A 232 -18.86 -16.59 20.68
N SER A 233 -17.94 -16.22 19.78
CA SER A 233 -17.58 -14.83 19.44
C SER A 233 -18.43 -14.19 18.31
N GLY A 234 -19.28 -14.96 17.62
CA GLY A 234 -20.15 -14.42 16.55
C GLY A 234 -19.42 -14.05 15.24
N VAL A 235 -18.17 -14.51 15.09
CA VAL A 235 -17.29 -14.26 13.92
C VAL A 235 -17.90 -14.74 12.60
N GLU A 236 -18.79 -15.74 12.65
CA GLU A 236 -19.52 -16.22 11.47
C GLU A 236 -20.23 -15.09 10.70
N LEU A 237 -20.76 -14.11 11.44
CA LEU A 237 -21.41 -12.93 10.86
C LEU A 237 -20.38 -11.91 10.37
N GLY A 238 -19.25 -11.77 11.07
CA GLY A 238 -18.16 -10.85 10.70
C GLY A 238 -17.52 -11.20 9.37
N VAL A 239 -17.29 -12.49 9.11
CA VAL A 239 -16.61 -12.97 7.88
C VAL A 239 -17.52 -12.94 6.66
N LEU A 240 -18.83 -12.86 6.86
CA LEU A 240 -19.81 -12.81 5.78
C LEU A 240 -19.62 -11.57 4.88
N VAL A 241 -19.34 -10.41 5.47
CA VAL A 241 -19.09 -9.16 4.74
C VAL A 241 -17.87 -9.26 3.81
N PRO A 242 -16.64 -9.55 4.28
CA PRO A 242 -15.49 -9.69 3.41
C PRO A 242 -15.66 -10.83 2.41
N SER A 243 -16.33 -11.92 2.79
CA SER A 243 -16.64 -13.04 1.90
C SER A 243 -17.48 -12.62 0.69
N ILE A 244 -18.59 -11.92 0.93
CA ILE A 244 -19.46 -11.40 -0.14
C ILE A 244 -18.67 -10.43 -1.02
N LEU A 245 -17.89 -9.53 -0.42
CA LEU A 245 -17.08 -8.57 -1.17
C LEU A 245 -16.03 -9.24 -2.06
N LEU A 246 -15.37 -10.30 -1.58
CA LEU A 246 -14.41 -11.07 -2.37
C LEU A 246 -15.09 -11.81 -3.54
N VAL A 247 -16.25 -12.41 -3.30
CA VAL A 247 -17.06 -13.03 -4.36
C VAL A 247 -17.48 -11.99 -5.40
N CYS A 248 -17.91 -10.81 -4.97
CA CYS A 248 -18.21 -9.69 -5.87
C CYS A 248 -16.98 -9.24 -6.67
N CYS A 249 -15.80 -9.15 -6.04
CA CYS A 249 -14.55 -8.81 -6.72
C CYS A 249 -14.15 -9.87 -7.77
N ALA A 250 -14.30 -11.16 -7.43
CA ALA A 250 -14.02 -12.27 -8.32
C ALA A 250 -14.97 -12.26 -9.53
N ALA A 251 -16.28 -12.13 -9.28
CA ALA A 251 -17.30 -12.04 -10.33
C ALA A 251 -17.06 -10.83 -11.24
N TYR A 252 -16.85 -9.64 -10.66
CA TYR A 252 -16.58 -8.43 -11.43
C TYR A 252 -15.33 -8.59 -12.30
N SER A 253 -14.24 -9.10 -11.73
CA SER A 253 -12.99 -9.31 -12.47
C SER A 253 -13.12 -10.35 -13.58
N PHE A 254 -13.98 -11.35 -13.42
CA PHE A 254 -14.23 -12.38 -14.42
C PHE A 254 -15.06 -11.85 -15.61
N PHE A 255 -16.15 -11.13 -15.33
CA PHE A 255 -17.09 -10.68 -16.36
C PHE A 255 -16.70 -9.36 -17.02
N MET A 256 -16.19 -8.39 -16.25
CA MET A 256 -16.03 -6.99 -16.71
C MET A 256 -14.63 -6.67 -17.21
N LEU A 257 -13.60 -7.44 -16.85
CA LEU A 257 -12.24 -7.16 -17.30
C LEU A 257 -11.93 -7.92 -18.62
N PRO A 258 -11.49 -7.21 -19.67
CA PRO A 258 -10.98 -7.84 -20.89
C PRO A 258 -9.62 -8.47 -20.58
N ARG A 259 -9.62 -9.80 -20.39
CA ARG A 259 -8.42 -10.60 -20.11
C ARG A 259 -8.53 -11.95 -20.81
N THR A 260 -7.38 -12.55 -21.12
CA THR A 260 -7.31 -13.92 -21.63
C THR A 260 -7.95 -14.90 -20.64
N LEU A 261 -8.52 -16.00 -21.14
CA LEU A 261 -9.17 -17.01 -20.30
C LEU A 261 -8.24 -17.52 -19.19
N SER A 262 -6.95 -17.71 -19.49
CA SER A 262 -5.93 -18.08 -18.50
C SER A 262 -5.82 -17.08 -17.34
N ARG A 263 -5.84 -15.78 -17.62
CA ARG A 263 -5.80 -14.73 -16.59
C ARG A 263 -7.10 -14.65 -15.79
N ARG A 264 -8.25 -14.91 -16.41
CA ARG A 264 -9.54 -15.00 -15.69
C ARG A 264 -9.57 -16.16 -14.71
N ILE A 265 -9.04 -17.32 -15.11
CA ILE A 265 -8.91 -18.49 -14.23
C ILE A 265 -7.95 -18.19 -13.08
N MET A 266 -6.80 -17.58 -13.32
CA MET A 266 -5.85 -17.21 -12.24
C MET A 266 -6.45 -16.24 -11.23
N VAL A 267 -7.27 -15.29 -11.69
CA VAL A 267 -8.04 -14.41 -10.81
C VAL A 267 -8.97 -15.23 -9.91
N LEU A 268 -9.77 -16.14 -10.48
CA LEU A 268 -10.67 -16.99 -9.70
C LEU A 268 -9.91 -17.88 -8.69
N ILE A 269 -8.76 -18.43 -9.08
CA ILE A 269 -7.91 -19.21 -8.18
C ILE A 269 -7.38 -18.34 -7.04
N THR A 270 -6.90 -17.13 -7.34
CA THR A 270 -6.37 -16.21 -6.32
C THR A 270 -7.45 -15.85 -5.29
N PHE A 271 -8.65 -15.48 -5.76
CA PHE A 271 -9.77 -15.16 -4.88
C PHE A 271 -10.30 -16.40 -4.13
N GLY A 272 -10.32 -17.57 -4.78
CA GLY A 272 -10.71 -18.83 -4.16
C GLY A 272 -9.74 -19.26 -3.06
N LEU A 273 -8.43 -19.10 -3.29
CA LEU A 273 -7.40 -19.38 -2.28
C LEU A 273 -7.48 -18.41 -1.10
N LEU A 274 -7.67 -17.12 -1.36
CA LEU A 274 -7.88 -16.13 -0.30
C LEU A 274 -9.12 -16.44 0.52
N TYR A 275 -10.24 -16.75 -0.13
CA TYR A 275 -11.46 -17.17 0.54
C TYR A 275 -11.25 -18.44 1.36
N SER A 276 -10.57 -19.46 0.78
CA SER A 276 -10.30 -20.71 1.49
C SER A 276 -9.41 -20.48 2.71
N LEU A 277 -8.39 -19.62 2.62
CA LEU A 277 -7.50 -19.34 3.73
C LEU A 277 -8.28 -18.73 4.90
N VAL A 278 -9.17 -17.77 4.61
CA VAL A 278 -10.05 -17.14 5.62
C VAL A 278 -11.08 -18.13 6.18
N PHE A 279 -11.70 -18.93 5.32
CA PHE A 279 -12.73 -19.89 5.74
C PHE A 279 -12.15 -21.04 6.56
N PHE A 280 -11.00 -21.59 6.16
CA PHE A 280 -10.29 -22.62 6.91
C PHE A 280 -9.70 -22.09 8.21
N SER A 281 -9.19 -20.85 8.25
CA SER A 281 -8.67 -20.28 9.49
C SER A 281 -9.74 -20.05 10.56
N LEU A 282 -11.03 -19.97 10.17
CA LEU A 282 -12.10 -19.56 11.08
C LEU A 282 -13.19 -20.63 11.32
N PHE A 283 -13.56 -21.45 10.33
CA PHE A 283 -14.78 -22.29 10.44
C PHE A 283 -14.56 -23.79 10.36
N VAL A 284 -13.43 -24.24 9.82
CA VAL A 284 -13.27 -25.64 9.46
C VAL A 284 -11.96 -26.17 10.03
N TYR A 285 -12.00 -26.68 11.27
CA TYR A 285 -11.39 -27.95 11.70
C TYR A 285 -10.81 -27.93 13.12
N PRO A 286 -11.06 -29.02 13.89
CA PRO A 286 -10.13 -29.53 14.90
C PRO A 286 -9.35 -30.73 14.32
N VAL A 287 -8.01 -30.73 14.39
CA VAL A 287 -7.07 -31.88 14.59
C VAL A 287 -5.66 -31.49 14.08
N GLY A 288 -4.68 -31.34 14.99
CA GLY A 288 -3.23 -31.34 14.68
C GLY A 288 -2.51 -29.99 14.82
N ASP A 289 -1.18 -29.98 14.61
CA ASP A 289 -0.29 -28.79 14.64
C ASP A 289 -0.56 -27.91 13.38
N LYS A 290 -1.21 -26.76 13.59
CA LYS A 290 -2.09 -26.07 12.62
C LYS A 290 -1.40 -25.09 11.67
N SER A 291 -0.17 -24.65 11.95
CA SER A 291 0.49 -23.58 11.20
C SER A 291 0.86 -23.97 9.76
N ILE A 292 1.18 -25.25 9.52
CA ILE A 292 1.75 -25.72 8.25
C ILE A 292 0.73 -25.64 7.10
N TYR A 293 -0.52 -26.04 7.33
CA TYR A 293 -1.55 -26.03 6.28
C TYR A 293 -1.93 -24.60 5.86
N LEU A 294 -2.12 -23.71 6.85
CA LEU A 294 -2.42 -22.29 6.59
C LEU A 294 -1.23 -21.59 5.93
N ALA A 295 0.00 -21.96 6.29
CA ALA A 295 1.19 -21.48 5.62
C ALA A 295 1.29 -21.98 4.17
N LEU A 296 0.99 -23.24 3.90
CA LEU A 296 0.94 -23.78 2.53
C LEU A 296 -0.13 -23.07 1.69
N LEU A 297 -1.33 -22.85 2.25
CA LEU A 297 -2.38 -22.07 1.59
C LEU A 297 -1.91 -20.63 1.30
N PHE A 298 -1.21 -19.99 2.24
CA PHE A 298 -0.66 -18.65 2.03
C PHE A 298 0.42 -18.63 0.94
N ILE A 299 1.30 -19.64 0.88
CA ILE A 299 2.32 -19.77 -0.16
C ILE A 299 1.64 -19.93 -1.53
N LEU A 300 0.63 -20.80 -1.64
CA LEU A 300 -0.14 -20.99 -2.87
C LEU A 300 -0.86 -19.71 -3.29
N LEU A 301 -1.49 -19.01 -2.34
CA LEU A 301 -2.12 -17.70 -2.57
C LEU A 301 -1.11 -16.68 -3.10
N SER A 302 0.06 -16.59 -2.47
CA SER A 302 1.12 -15.65 -2.86
C SER A 302 1.64 -15.97 -4.27
N MET A 303 1.82 -17.25 -4.60
CA MET A 303 2.20 -17.67 -5.96
C MET A 303 1.10 -17.34 -6.99
N ALA A 304 -0.17 -17.60 -6.67
CA ALA A 304 -1.30 -17.27 -7.55
C ALA A 304 -1.44 -15.75 -7.75
N ALA A 305 -1.25 -14.96 -6.69
CA ALA A 305 -1.25 -13.50 -6.75
C ALA A 305 -0.09 -12.97 -7.61
N ALA A 306 1.13 -13.51 -7.44
CA ALA A 306 2.28 -13.15 -8.27
C ALA A 306 2.00 -13.37 -9.76
N ILE A 307 1.41 -14.51 -10.13
CA ILE A 307 1.03 -14.81 -11.52
C ILE A 307 -0.08 -13.87 -12.02
N THR A 308 -1.10 -13.62 -11.18
CA THR A 308 -2.23 -12.72 -11.51
C THR A 308 -1.78 -11.29 -11.78
N PHE A 309 -0.77 -10.82 -11.05
CA PHE A 309 -0.22 -9.47 -11.13
C PHE A 309 1.16 -9.43 -11.81
N PHE A 310 1.50 -10.41 -12.65
CA PHE A 310 2.81 -10.53 -13.31
C PHE A 310 3.23 -9.28 -14.10
N ASP A 311 2.27 -8.50 -14.63
CA ASP A 311 2.55 -7.25 -15.34
C ASP A 311 3.22 -6.18 -14.43
N TYR A 312 3.02 -6.29 -13.12
CA TYR A 312 3.55 -5.38 -12.12
C TYR A 312 4.75 -6.04 -11.41
N ARG A 313 5.95 -5.82 -11.96
CA ARG A 313 7.19 -6.45 -11.46
C ARG A 313 7.39 -6.31 -9.94
N PHE A 314 7.12 -5.13 -9.38
CA PHE A 314 7.20 -4.91 -7.93
C PHE A 314 6.23 -5.80 -7.13
N VAL A 315 5.00 -6.01 -7.62
CA VAL A 315 3.99 -6.84 -6.97
C VAL A 315 4.36 -8.32 -7.07
N PHE A 316 4.85 -8.74 -8.23
CA PHE A 316 5.38 -10.09 -8.43
C PHE A 316 6.54 -10.38 -7.45
N ASP A 317 7.55 -9.51 -7.42
CA ASP A 317 8.72 -9.66 -6.55
C ASP A 317 8.30 -9.67 -5.07
N PHE A 318 7.34 -8.81 -4.68
CA PHE A 318 6.81 -8.77 -3.32
C PHE A 318 6.16 -10.09 -2.90
N PHE A 319 5.22 -10.63 -3.69
CA PHE A 319 4.56 -11.89 -3.34
C PHE A 319 5.52 -13.09 -3.38
N LEU A 320 6.50 -13.08 -4.28
CA LEU A 320 7.56 -14.10 -4.30
C LEU A 320 8.39 -14.07 -3.01
N VAL A 321 8.77 -12.88 -2.55
CA VAL A 321 9.48 -12.71 -1.27
C VAL A 321 8.62 -13.15 -0.09
N MET A 322 7.34 -12.76 -0.04
CA MET A 322 6.43 -13.17 1.03
C MET A 322 6.23 -14.69 1.09
N ALA A 323 6.09 -15.35 -0.07
CA ALA A 323 6.06 -16.81 -0.16
C ALA A 323 7.36 -17.44 0.37
N GLY A 324 8.51 -16.89 -0.04
CA GLY A 324 9.83 -17.34 0.43
C GLY A 324 10.03 -17.16 1.94
N ILE A 325 9.60 -16.03 2.50
CA ILE A 325 9.62 -15.77 3.95
C ILE A 325 8.75 -16.78 4.68
N ARG A 326 7.49 -16.98 4.26
CA ARG A 326 6.61 -17.93 4.95
C ARG A 326 7.12 -19.36 4.83
N PHE A 327 7.64 -19.76 3.67
CA PHE A 327 8.29 -21.06 3.48
C PHE A 327 9.47 -21.26 4.44
N LEU A 328 10.33 -20.25 4.60
CA LEU A 328 11.45 -20.29 5.53
C LEU A 328 10.98 -20.43 6.99
N ILE A 329 9.90 -19.75 7.36
CA ILE A 329 9.36 -19.85 8.72
C ILE A 329 8.77 -21.24 8.97
N VAL A 330 7.98 -21.80 8.03
CA VAL A 330 7.48 -23.19 8.13
C VAL A 330 8.63 -24.18 8.27
N TYR A 331 9.72 -23.95 7.56
CA TYR A 331 10.92 -24.77 7.70
C TYR A 331 11.46 -24.73 9.14
N PHE A 332 11.52 -23.57 9.79
CA PHE A 332 11.89 -23.49 11.21
C PHE A 332 10.85 -24.13 12.15
N GLU A 333 9.55 -24.02 11.84
CA GLU A 333 8.48 -24.62 12.66
C GLU A 333 8.50 -26.15 12.62
N VAL A 334 8.87 -26.76 11.48
CA VAL A 334 8.87 -28.24 11.30
C VAL A 334 10.11 -28.91 11.90
N PHE A 335 11.25 -28.23 11.90
CA PHE A 335 12.51 -28.80 12.37
C PHE A 335 12.82 -28.34 13.80
N GLU A 336 12.62 -29.23 14.77
CA GLU A 336 12.84 -28.93 16.20
C GLU A 336 14.33 -28.75 16.58
N ASP A 337 15.26 -29.30 15.80
CA ASP A 337 16.71 -29.23 16.07
C ASP A 337 17.44 -28.21 15.19
N LEU A 338 18.23 -27.32 15.80
CA LEU A 338 19.01 -26.28 15.12
C LEU A 338 20.02 -26.86 14.11
N ALA A 339 20.59 -28.04 14.36
CA ALA A 339 21.58 -28.63 13.46
C ALA A 339 20.92 -29.16 12.18
N THR A 340 19.80 -29.88 12.29
CA THR A 340 19.02 -30.33 11.12
C THR A 340 18.47 -29.16 10.31
N THR A 341 17.99 -28.12 11.01
CA THR A 341 17.57 -26.84 10.42
C THR A 341 18.70 -26.17 9.63
N GLY A 342 19.89 -26.07 10.21
CA GLY A 342 21.05 -25.47 9.55
C GLY A 342 21.44 -26.20 8.26
N ILE A 343 21.44 -27.53 8.28
CA ILE A 343 21.79 -28.35 7.10
C ILE A 343 20.75 -28.19 5.99
N GLY A 344 19.45 -28.26 6.30
CA GLY A 344 18.45 -28.15 5.25
C GLY A 344 18.30 -26.73 4.69
N LEU A 345 18.59 -25.67 5.45
CA LEU A 345 18.73 -24.31 4.90
C LEU A 345 19.86 -24.20 3.89
N ILE A 346 21.02 -24.82 4.18
CA ILE A 346 22.15 -24.84 3.26
C ILE A 346 21.76 -25.60 1.98
N VAL A 347 21.13 -26.77 2.10
CA VAL A 347 20.67 -27.55 0.94
C VAL A 347 19.62 -26.79 0.13
N ALA A 348 18.60 -26.21 0.77
CA ALA A 348 17.57 -25.42 0.10
C ALA A 348 18.18 -24.20 -0.61
N GLY A 349 19.09 -23.48 0.03
CA GLY A 349 19.83 -22.37 -0.58
C GLY A 349 20.63 -22.81 -1.80
N LEU A 350 21.35 -23.93 -1.72
CA LEU A 350 22.09 -24.50 -2.86
C LEU A 350 21.17 -24.92 -4.01
N VAL A 351 19.99 -25.50 -3.71
CA VAL A 351 18.99 -25.88 -4.72
C VAL A 351 18.41 -24.65 -5.41
N ILE A 352 18.06 -23.59 -4.66
CA ILE A 352 17.55 -22.33 -5.21
C ILE A 352 18.61 -21.68 -6.12
N ILE A 353 19.85 -21.54 -5.63
CA ILE A 353 20.96 -20.98 -6.41
C ILE A 353 21.20 -21.83 -7.66
N GLY A 354 21.23 -23.16 -7.53
CA GLY A 354 21.36 -24.09 -8.65
C GLY A 354 20.26 -23.93 -9.68
N GLY A 355 19.00 -23.79 -9.24
CA GLY A 355 17.83 -23.53 -10.09
C GLY A 355 17.91 -22.20 -10.83
N VAL A 356 18.34 -21.13 -10.15
CA VAL A 356 18.55 -19.81 -10.78
C VAL A 356 19.66 -19.86 -11.82
N VAL A 357 20.79 -20.52 -11.52
CA VAL A 357 21.89 -20.69 -12.46
C VAL A 357 21.48 -21.53 -13.67
N LEU A 358 20.73 -22.63 -13.45
CA LEU A 358 20.16 -23.46 -14.51
C LEU A 358 19.19 -22.68 -15.38
N TYR A 359 18.30 -21.89 -14.78
CA TYR A 359 17.38 -21.01 -15.50
C TYR A 359 18.14 -19.95 -16.31
N ALA A 360 19.12 -19.27 -15.72
CA ALA A 360 19.93 -18.27 -16.40
C ALA A 360 20.67 -18.86 -17.62
N ARG A 361 21.18 -20.09 -17.51
CA ARG A 361 21.83 -20.82 -18.62
C ARG A 361 20.85 -21.32 -19.68
N SER A 362 19.63 -21.65 -19.29
CA SER A 362 18.60 -22.21 -20.20
C SER A 362 17.65 -21.17 -20.76
N ARG A 363 17.69 -19.92 -20.27
CA ARG A 363 16.78 -18.82 -20.66
C ARG A 363 16.67 -18.66 -22.18
N GLY A 364 17.79 -18.66 -22.89
CA GLY A 364 17.81 -18.53 -24.36
C GLY A 364 17.12 -19.69 -25.07
N LYS A 365 17.26 -20.92 -24.57
CA LYS A 365 16.60 -22.12 -25.12
C LYS A 365 15.10 -22.16 -24.81
N ILE A 366 14.72 -21.79 -23.59
CA ILE A 366 13.33 -21.72 -23.15
C ILE A 366 12.58 -20.63 -23.94
N GLN A 367 13.22 -19.48 -24.16
CA GLN A 367 12.63 -18.38 -24.91
C GLN A 367 12.44 -18.75 -26.38
N ALA A 368 13.44 -19.39 -27.01
CA ALA A 368 13.30 -19.92 -28.37
C ALA A 368 12.18 -20.98 -28.49
N TYR A 369 12.07 -21.88 -27.51
CA TYR A 369 11.02 -22.91 -27.47
C TYR A 369 9.60 -22.34 -27.28
N LEU A 370 9.46 -21.30 -26.45
CA LEU A 370 8.18 -20.61 -26.23
C LEU A 370 7.77 -19.77 -27.45
N GLU A 371 8.71 -19.11 -28.11
CA GLU A 371 8.45 -18.35 -29.35
C GLU A 371 8.04 -19.25 -30.52
N GLU A 372 8.51 -20.49 -30.57
CA GLU A 372 8.15 -21.47 -31.60
C GLU A 372 6.74 -22.04 -31.41
N ARG A 373 6.19 -22.03 -30.18
CA ARG A 373 4.86 -22.58 -29.84
C ARG A 373 3.76 -21.54 -29.58
N LEU A 374 4.11 -20.25 -29.47
CA LEU A 374 3.16 -19.14 -29.27
C LEU A 374 2.89 -18.34 -30.57
N LYS A 375 3.40 -18.80 -31.72
CA LYS A 375 2.81 -18.51 -33.04
C LYS A 375 1.65 -19.47 -33.28
#